data_AF-A0A7S3X8L5-F1
#
_entry.id   AF-A0A7S3X8L5-F1
#
_cell.length_a   1.000
_cell.length_b   1.000
_cell.length_c   1.000
_cell.angle_alpha   90.00
_cell.angle_beta   90.00
_cell.angle_gamma   90.00
#
_symmetry.space_group_name_H-M   'P 1'
#
loop_
_entity.id
_entity.type
_entity.pdbx_description
1 polymer ?
#
loop_
_entity_poly.entity_id
_entity_poly.type
_entity_poly.pdbx_seq_one_letter_code
_entity_poly.pdbx_strand_id
1 'polypeptide(L)'
;MEEAKSDLVSVLSSLEAHWHVLEAEVIEINRDIDYCEQCLRKYGEWFNSPLQYLKELKRTKKNKMKEIIRTMESFNSNLQGGKKLVKALEKQAPVSVLHAPATPAAFTSNVDDASFMVGSGFRSHVIKPVER
;
A
#
# COMPACT_ATOMS: atom_id res chain seq x y z
N MET A 1 4.60 -5.79 13.68
CA MET A 1 4.49 -6.84 12.63
C MET A 1 3.04 -7.29 12.44
N GLU A 2 2.25 -7.40 13.51
CA GLU A 2 0.81 -7.72 13.41
C GLU A 2 -0.04 -6.64 12.74
N GLU A 3 0.28 -5.35 12.95
CA GLU A 3 -0.40 -4.22 12.31
C GLU A 3 -0.33 -4.28 10.77
N ALA A 4 0.87 -4.47 10.22
CA ALA A 4 1.07 -4.62 8.77
C ALA A 4 0.36 -5.86 8.16
N LYS A 5 0.16 -6.93 8.95
CA LYS A 5 -0.64 -8.09 8.52
C LYS A 5 -2.13 -7.75 8.53
N SER A 6 -2.59 -7.01 9.52
CA SER A 6 -3.98 -6.53 9.61
C SER A 6 -4.33 -5.62 8.43
N ASP A 7 -3.46 -4.66 8.11
CA ASP A 7 -3.65 -3.76 6.96
C ASP A 7 -3.70 -4.52 5.64
N LEU A 8 -2.84 -5.53 5.50
CA LEU A 8 -2.83 -6.40 4.33
C LEU A 8 -4.16 -7.15 4.17
N VAL A 9 -4.62 -7.82 5.23
CA VAL A 9 -5.90 -8.54 5.19
C VAL A 9 -7.05 -7.60 4.85
N SER A 10 -7.05 -6.39 5.43
CA SER A 10 -8.05 -5.36 5.13
C SER A 10 -8.09 -4.98 3.64
N VAL A 11 -6.92 -4.74 3.02
CA VAL A 11 -6.84 -4.40 1.59
C VAL A 11 -7.34 -5.55 0.72
N LEU A 12 -6.96 -6.79 1.02
CA LEU A 12 -7.40 -7.97 0.25
C LEU A 12 -8.90 -8.17 0.37
N SER A 13 -9.45 -8.12 1.59
CA SER A 13 -10.90 -8.24 1.82
C SER A 13 -11.68 -7.13 1.13
N SER A 14 -11.13 -5.91 1.07
CA SER A 14 -11.74 -4.79 0.34
C SER A 14 -11.77 -5.03 -1.18
N LEU A 15 -10.67 -5.52 -1.76
CA LEU A 15 -10.62 -5.87 -3.18
C LEU A 15 -11.58 -7.00 -3.54
N GLU A 16 -11.68 -8.03 -2.70
CA GLU A 16 -12.63 -9.14 -2.85
C GLU A 16 -14.08 -8.64 -2.78
N ALA A 17 -14.40 -7.77 -1.82
CA ALA A 17 -15.72 -7.17 -1.71
C ALA A 17 -16.08 -6.36 -2.97
N HIS A 18 -15.17 -5.52 -3.45
CA HIS A 18 -15.36 -4.76 -4.68
C HIS A 18 -15.53 -5.67 -5.92
N TRP A 19 -14.80 -6.79 -5.98
CA TRP A 19 -14.97 -7.78 -7.04
C TRP A 19 -16.39 -8.36 -7.06
N HIS A 20 -16.89 -8.82 -5.92
CA HIS A 20 -18.23 -9.41 -5.82
C HIS A 20 -19.34 -8.41 -6.15
N VAL A 21 -19.19 -7.15 -5.76
CA VAL A 21 -20.13 -6.09 -6.14
C VAL A 21 -20.13 -5.90 -7.67
N LEU A 22 -18.96 -5.78 -8.29
CA LEU A 22 -18.86 -5.63 -9.75
C LEU A 22 -19.43 -6.84 -10.49
N GLU A 23 -19.21 -8.05 -9.99
CA GLU A 23 -19.76 -9.28 -10.55
C GLU A 23 -21.29 -9.26 -10.53
N ALA A 24 -21.89 -8.93 -9.38
CA ALA A 24 -23.34 -8.79 -9.25
C ALA A 24 -23.90 -7.70 -10.18
N GLU A 25 -23.28 -6.53 -10.24
CA GLU A 25 -23.69 -5.44 -11.15
C GLU A 25 -23.64 -5.88 -12.62
N VAL A 26 -22.60 -6.61 -13.04
CA VAL A 26 -22.51 -7.11 -14.43
C VAL A 26 -23.62 -8.11 -14.74
N ILE A 27 -24.03 -8.93 -13.77
CA ILE A 27 -25.16 -9.85 -13.92
C ILE A 27 -26.46 -9.07 -14.12
N GLU A 28 -26.72 -8.05 -13.29
CA GLU A 28 -27.91 -7.19 -13.44
C GLU A 28 -27.90 -6.44 -14.78
N ILE A 29 -26.77 -5.85 -15.18
CA ILE A 29 -26.65 -5.15 -16.47
C ILE A 29 -26.95 -6.10 -17.65
N ASN A 30 -26.61 -7.39 -17.56
CA ASN A 30 -26.99 -8.34 -18.61
C ASN A 30 -28.52 -8.50 -18.71
N ARG A 31 -29.20 -8.60 -17.56
CA ARG A 31 -30.68 -8.68 -17.53
C ARG A 31 -31.30 -7.40 -18.10
N ASP A 32 -30.75 -6.24 -17.74
CA ASP A 32 -31.23 -4.94 -18.25
C ASP A 32 -31.00 -4.80 -19.76
N ILE A 33 -29.90 -5.33 -20.29
CA ILE A 33 -29.64 -5.41 -21.74
C ILE A 33 -30.72 -6.28 -22.40
N ASP A 34 -30.98 -7.48 -21.89
CA ASP A 34 -31.99 -8.39 -22.45
C ASP A 34 -33.39 -7.76 -22.45
N TYR A 35 -33.72 -7.01 -21.39
CA TYR A 35 -34.97 -6.26 -21.30
C TYR A 35 -35.00 -5.08 -22.28
N CYS A 36 -33.91 -4.31 -22.40
CA CYS A 36 -33.81 -3.22 -23.37
C CYS A 36 -33.92 -3.73 -24.81
N GLU A 37 -33.41 -4.91 -25.12
CA GLU A 37 -33.56 -5.54 -26.44
C GLU A 37 -35.00 -5.97 -26.73
N GLN A 38 -35.76 -6.39 -25.71
CA GLN A 38 -37.22 -6.60 -25.84
C GLN A 38 -37.95 -5.28 -26.08
N CYS A 39 -37.60 -4.24 -25.34
CA CYS A 39 -38.19 -2.92 -25.50
C CYS A 39 -37.85 -2.29 -26.86
N LEU A 40 -36.64 -2.44 -27.37
CA LEU A 40 -36.24 -2.02 -28.70
C LEU A 40 -37.10 -2.68 -29.79
N ARG A 41 -37.40 -3.98 -29.65
CA ARG A 41 -38.29 -4.69 -30.58
C ARG A 41 -39.74 -4.20 -30.52
N LYS A 42 -40.22 -3.81 -29.33
CA LYS A 42 -41.63 -3.42 -29.11
C LYS A 42 -41.90 -1.93 -29.38
N TYR A 43 -40.97 -1.07 -28.99
CA TYR A 43 -41.12 0.39 -28.95
C TYR A 43 -40.18 1.11 -29.93
N GLY A 44 -39.34 0.36 -30.64
CA GLY A 44 -38.44 0.91 -31.64
C GLY A 44 -37.26 1.69 -31.05
N GLU A 45 -36.72 2.58 -31.86
CA GLU A 45 -35.38 3.17 -31.69
C GLU A 45 -35.18 3.98 -30.42
N TRP A 46 -36.23 4.35 -29.69
CA TRP A 46 -36.16 5.01 -28.39
C TRP A 46 -35.27 4.25 -27.38
N PHE A 47 -35.16 2.93 -27.52
CA PHE A 47 -34.33 2.09 -26.66
C PHE A 47 -32.90 1.88 -27.17
N ASN A 48 -32.52 2.40 -28.35
CA ASN A 48 -31.15 2.28 -28.85
C ASN A 48 -30.13 2.96 -27.93
N SER A 49 -30.41 4.20 -27.50
CA SER A 49 -29.48 4.96 -26.65
C SER A 49 -29.26 4.27 -25.28
N PRO A 50 -30.32 3.91 -24.51
CA PRO A 50 -30.16 3.13 -23.29
C PRO A 50 -29.42 1.80 -23.50
N LEU A 51 -29.70 1.07 -24.59
CA LEU A 51 -29.04 -0.20 -24.89
C LEU A 51 -27.53 -0.03 -25.15
N GLN A 52 -27.14 1.00 -25.91
CA GLN A 52 -25.72 1.30 -26.14
C GLN A 52 -25.02 1.73 -24.86
N TYR A 53 -25.68 2.54 -24.03
CA TYR A 53 -25.17 2.91 -22.72
C TYR A 53 -24.90 1.68 -21.84
N LEU A 54 -25.86 0.76 -21.73
CA LEU A 54 -25.68 -0.47 -20.94
C LEU A 54 -24.54 -1.35 -21.47
N LYS A 55 -24.37 -1.45 -22.79
CA LYS A 55 -23.26 -2.19 -23.41
C LYS A 55 -21.90 -1.59 -23.05
N GLU A 56 -21.76 -0.26 -23.10
CA GLU A 56 -20.53 0.42 -22.70
C GLU A 56 -20.31 0.36 -21.18
N LEU A 57 -21.37 0.48 -20.37
CA LEU A 57 -21.30 0.34 -18.93
C LEU A 57 -20.81 -1.06 -18.54
N LYS A 58 -21.36 -2.11 -19.15
CA LYS A 58 -20.89 -3.50 -18.98
C LYS A 58 -19.40 -3.63 -19.31
N ARG A 59 -18.96 -3.06 -20.44
CA ARG A 59 -17.54 -3.07 -20.84
C ARG A 59 -16.67 -2.39 -19.79
N THR A 60 -17.08 -1.21 -19.32
CA THR A 60 -16.36 -0.43 -18.31
C THR A 60 -16.23 -1.21 -16.99
N LYS A 61 -17.32 -1.82 -16.51
CA LYS A 61 -17.32 -2.63 -15.28
C LYS A 61 -16.42 -3.86 -15.41
N LYS A 62 -16.47 -4.58 -16.54
CA LYS A 62 -15.57 -5.71 -16.81
C LYS A 62 -14.09 -5.30 -16.89
N ASN A 63 -13.80 -4.09 -17.38
CA ASN A 63 -12.43 -3.57 -17.38
C ASN A 63 -11.92 -3.29 -15.96
N LYS A 64 -12.77 -2.73 -15.09
CA LYS A 64 -12.44 -2.56 -13.66
C LYS A 64 -12.20 -3.89 -12.94
N MET A 65 -12.99 -4.91 -13.24
CA MET A 65 -12.75 -6.26 -12.72
C MET A 65 -11.35 -6.78 -13.12
N LYS A 66 -10.96 -6.62 -14.40
CA LYS A 66 -9.60 -7.00 -14.85
C LYS A 66 -8.50 -6.21 -14.14
N GLU A 67 -8.74 -4.95 -13.80
CA GLU A 67 -7.80 -4.12 -13.05
C GLU A 67 -7.63 -4.60 -11.60
N ILE A 68 -8.70 -5.04 -10.94
CA ILE A 68 -8.62 -5.67 -9.62
C ILE A 68 -7.74 -6.93 -9.68
N ILE A 69 -7.95 -7.79 -10.68
CA ILE A 69 -7.11 -9.00 -10.86
C ILE A 69 -5.63 -8.62 -11.01
N ARG A 70 -5.31 -7.68 -11.90
CA ARG A 70 -3.91 -7.24 -12.10
C ARG A 70 -3.31 -6.65 -10.82
N THR A 71 -4.11 -5.93 -10.05
CA THR A 71 -3.69 -5.38 -8.76
C THR A 71 -3.38 -6.50 -7.77
N MET A 72 -4.24 -7.52 -7.67
CA MET A 72 -4.01 -8.70 -6.81
C MET A 72 -2.76 -9.49 -7.24
N GLU A 73 -2.56 -9.68 -8.55
CA GLU A 73 -1.38 -10.36 -9.10
C GLU A 73 -0.08 -9.60 -8.81
N SER A 74 -0.09 -8.29 -9.06
CA SER A 74 1.04 -7.40 -8.76
C SER A 74 1.37 -7.41 -7.27
N PHE A 75 0.32 -7.33 -6.44
CA PHE A 75 0.46 -7.41 -4.99
C PHE A 75 1.10 -8.73 -4.54
N ASN A 76 0.63 -9.87 -5.06
CA ASN A 76 1.20 -11.18 -4.75
C ASN A 76 2.67 -11.27 -5.21
N SER A 77 3.01 -10.77 -6.40
CA SER A 77 4.39 -10.74 -6.89
C SER A 77 5.31 -9.94 -5.95
N ASN A 78 4.88 -8.76 -5.51
CA ASN A 78 5.62 -7.92 -4.56
C ASN A 78 5.82 -8.61 -3.20
N LEU A 79 4.78 -9.28 -2.69
CA LEU A 79 4.86 -10.03 -1.44
C LEU A 79 5.88 -11.19 -1.53
N GLN A 80 5.91 -11.91 -2.65
CA GLN A 80 6.90 -12.97 -2.87
C GLN A 80 8.31 -12.40 -3.00
N GLY A 81 8.48 -11.25 -3.66
CA GLY A 81 9.75 -10.52 -3.72
C GLY A 81 10.26 -10.13 -2.32
N GLY A 82 9.38 -9.56 -1.48
CA GLY A 82 9.70 -9.21 -0.10
C GLY A 82 10.11 -10.43 0.74
N LYS A 83 9.37 -11.55 0.64
CA LYS A 83 9.72 -12.80 1.33
C LYS A 83 11.09 -13.34 0.92
N LYS A 84 11.46 -13.25 -0.37
CA LYS A 84 12.78 -13.66 -0.86
C LYS A 84 13.88 -12.76 -0.29
N LEU A 85 13.64 -11.45 -0.23
CA LEU A 85 14.59 -10.49 0.34
C LEU A 85 14.84 -10.77 1.82
N VAL A 86 13.78 -10.95 2.63
CA VAL A 86 13.91 -11.29 4.05
C VAL A 86 14.75 -12.56 4.24
N LYS A 87 14.47 -13.63 3.48
CA LYS A 87 15.25 -14.87 3.53
C LYS A 87 16.72 -14.68 3.13
N ALA A 88 17.01 -13.79 2.19
CA ALA A 88 18.38 -13.50 1.77
C ALA A 88 19.15 -12.75 2.87
N LEU A 89 18.50 -11.80 3.54
CA LEU A 89 19.08 -11.05 4.65
C LEU A 89 19.31 -11.94 5.88
N GLU A 90 18.36 -12.83 6.20
CA GLU A 90 18.51 -13.82 7.29
C GLU A 90 19.71 -14.74 7.06
N LYS A 91 19.98 -15.14 5.81
CA LYS A 91 21.16 -15.96 5.45
C LYS A 91 22.48 -15.20 5.56
N GLN A 92 22.47 -13.88 5.38
CA GLN A 92 23.66 -13.03 5.45
C GLN A 92 23.97 -12.53 6.87
N ALA A 93 23.14 -12.86 7.87
CA ALA A 93 23.35 -12.44 9.25
C ALA A 93 23.96 -13.55 10.13
N PRO A 94 25.26 -13.89 10.02
CA PRO A 94 26.03 -14.31 11.19
C PRO A 94 26.63 -13.04 11.81
N VAL A 95 25.85 -12.34 12.64
CA VAL A 95 26.41 -11.32 13.53
C VAL A 95 27.02 -12.06 14.72
N SER A 96 28.20 -12.66 14.53
CA SER A 96 29.11 -12.93 15.62
C SER A 96 29.84 -11.62 15.95
N VAL A 97 29.18 -10.71 16.68
CA VAL A 97 29.93 -9.76 17.51
C VAL A 97 30.46 -10.58 18.68
N LEU A 98 31.60 -11.25 18.45
CA LEU A 98 32.37 -11.85 19.53
C LEU A 98 32.84 -10.70 20.43
N HIS A 99 32.20 -10.65 21.59
CA HIS A 99 32.50 -9.83 22.74
C HIS A 99 34.01 -9.78 22.98
N ALA A 100 34.65 -8.66 22.65
CA ALA A 100 36.01 -8.41 23.10
C ALA A 100 35.96 -8.16 24.63
N PRO A 101 36.71 -8.90 25.45
CA PRO A 101 36.69 -8.73 26.90
C PRO A 101 37.28 -7.38 27.29
N ALA A 102 36.66 -6.76 28.29
CA ALA A 102 37.03 -5.48 28.87
C ALA A 102 38.48 -5.44 29.35
N THR A 103 39.22 -4.41 28.95
CA THR A 103 40.45 -3.96 29.62
C THR A 103 40.12 -2.75 30.51
N PRO A 104 40.16 -2.87 31.84
CA PRO A 104 40.22 -1.69 32.71
C PRO A 104 41.70 -1.32 32.89
N ALA A 105 42.17 -0.30 32.18
CA ALA A 105 43.42 0.37 32.50
C ALA A 105 43.08 1.74 33.12
N ALA A 106 42.83 1.75 34.43
CA ALA A 106 42.82 2.98 35.23
C ALA A 106 44.04 2.93 36.15
N PHE A 107 45.19 3.41 35.65
CA PHE A 107 46.31 3.79 36.49
C PHE A 107 46.09 5.26 36.86
N THR A 108 45.79 5.51 38.13
CA THR A 108 45.66 6.86 38.68
C THR A 108 47.03 7.41 39.04
N SER A 109 47.38 8.57 38.51
CA SER A 109 48.24 9.52 39.20
C SER A 109 47.94 10.95 38.75
N ASN A 110 47.48 11.76 39.71
CA ASN A 110 47.49 13.23 39.80
C ASN A 110 48.69 13.88 39.05
N VAL A 111 48.67 15.14 38.63
CA VAL A 111 48.51 16.39 39.42
C VAL A 111 48.38 17.56 38.42
N ASP A 112 47.53 18.54 38.76
CA ASP A 112 47.46 19.98 38.39
C ASP A 112 47.78 20.47 36.96
N ASP A 113 46.88 21.26 36.35
CA ASP A 113 47.03 22.72 36.31
C ASP A 113 45.78 23.38 35.66
N ALA A 114 45.52 24.60 36.10
CA ALA A 114 44.33 25.40 35.89
C ALA A 114 44.28 26.13 34.54
N SER A 115 43.11 26.74 34.31
CA SER A 115 42.89 27.91 33.44
C SER A 115 42.50 27.62 31.99
N PHE A 116 41.27 27.96 31.60
CA PHE A 116 40.97 29.27 30.98
C PHE A 116 39.53 29.29 30.43
N MET A 117 38.89 30.45 30.55
CA MET A 117 37.51 30.73 30.14
C MET A 117 37.36 30.98 28.62
N VAL A 118 36.09 31.07 28.21
CA VAL A 118 35.51 31.92 27.15
C VAL A 118 35.09 31.20 25.86
N GLY A 119 33.80 31.34 25.55
CA GLY A 119 33.38 31.76 24.21
C GLY A 119 32.25 30.96 23.54
N SER A 120 31.05 31.57 23.52
CA SER A 120 30.17 31.79 22.35
C SER A 120 29.90 30.60 21.40
N GLY A 121 28.67 30.22 21.02
CA GLY A 121 27.38 30.88 20.91
C GLY A 121 26.55 30.17 19.82
N PHE A 122 25.29 30.62 19.62
CA PHE A 122 24.33 30.29 18.54
C PHE A 122 23.58 28.94 18.61
N ARG A 123 22.27 28.84 18.30
CA ARG A 123 21.10 29.75 18.27
C ARG A 123 19.90 28.80 18.06
N SER A 124 18.82 28.97 18.84
CA SER A 124 17.55 28.27 18.61
C SER A 124 16.89 28.74 17.31
N HIS A 125 16.32 27.82 16.53
CA HIS A 125 15.31 28.13 15.52
C HIS A 125 14.02 27.36 15.83
N VAL A 126 13.01 28.15 16.22
CA VAL A 126 11.61 27.75 16.38
C VAL A 126 10.91 28.05 15.05
N ILE A 127 10.30 27.03 14.46
CA ILE A 127 9.49 27.14 13.23
C ILE A 127 8.07 27.53 13.65
N LYS A 128 7.55 28.65 13.11
CA LYS A 128 6.13 29.04 13.23
C LYS A 128 5.34 28.55 12.01
N PRO A 129 4.09 28.10 12.15
CA PRO A 129 3.23 27.76 11.03
C PRO A 129 2.55 28.99 10.42
N VAL A 130 2.26 28.87 9.12
CA VAL A 130 1.57 29.84 8.24
C VAL A 130 0.06 29.80 8.50
N GLU A 131 -0.54 30.95 8.79
CA GLU A 131 -1.99 31.16 8.69
C GLU A 131 -2.38 31.79 7.35
N ARG A 132 -3.61 31.50 6.94
CA ARG A 132 -4.22 31.67 5.61
C ARG A 132 -4.42 33.11 5.17
#